data_AF-A0A6M1SHE1-F1
#
_entry.id   AF-A0A6M1SHE1-F1
#
_cell.length_a   1.000
_cell.length_b   1.000
_cell.length_c   1.000
_cell.angle_alpha   90.00
_cell.angle_beta   90.00
_cell.angle_gamma   90.00
#
_symmetry.space_group_name_H-M   'P 1'
#
loop_
_entity.id
_entity.type
_entity.pdbx_description
1 polymer ?
#
loop_
_entity_poly.entity_id
_entity_poly.type
_entity_poly.pdbx_seq_one_letter_code
_entity_poly.pdbx_strand_id
1 'polypeptide(L)' 'VCHHLDPSIAEDLAFAESRIRKETIAAEDILHDLGALSMMSSDSQAMGRLGEVIIRTWQTADKMKKQRGALPQDKGKDND' A
#
# COMPACT_ATOMS: atom_id res chain seq x y z
N VAL A 1 -18.14 -3.32 -8.96
CA VAL A 1 -18.24 -2.12 -9.81
C VAL A 1 -17.29 -2.16 -11.00
N CYS A 2 -15.96 -2.01 -10.84
CA CYS A 2 -15.03 -1.93 -11.99
C CYS A 2 -15.07 -3.13 -12.95
N HIS A 3 -15.28 -4.34 -12.42
CA HIS A 3 -15.38 -5.58 -13.21
C HIS A 3 -16.82 -6.08 -13.38
N HIS A 4 -17.83 -5.31 -12.92
CA HIS A 4 -19.25 -5.69 -12.98
C HIS A 4 -19.57 -7.08 -12.38
N LEU A 5 -18.79 -7.53 -11.39
CA LEU A 5 -18.99 -8.80 -10.67
C LEU A 5 -20.23 -8.77 -9.78
N ASP A 6 -20.83 -9.95 -9.58
CA ASP A 6 -22.01 -10.17 -8.74
C ASP A 6 -21.64 -10.94 -7.45
N PRO A 7 -21.88 -10.38 -6.24
CA PRO A 7 -21.55 -11.06 -4.99
C PRO A 7 -22.39 -12.31 -4.71
N SER A 8 -23.48 -12.55 -5.45
CA SER A 8 -24.30 -13.76 -5.35
C SER A 8 -23.75 -14.94 -6.17
N ILE A 9 -22.77 -14.70 -7.05
CA ILE A 9 -22.09 -15.73 -7.85
C ILE A 9 -20.80 -16.12 -7.12
N ALA A 10 -20.65 -17.40 -6.79
CA ALA A 10 -19.54 -17.90 -5.98
C ALA A 10 -18.17 -17.73 -6.69
N GLU A 11 -18.13 -17.91 -8.00
CA GLU A 11 -16.94 -17.75 -8.83
C GLU A 11 -16.46 -16.28 -8.88
N ASP A 12 -17.40 -15.34 -8.95
CA ASP A 12 -17.12 -13.90 -8.94
C ASP A 12 -16.55 -13.47 -7.57
N LEU A 13 -17.12 -14.00 -6.49
CA LEU A 13 -16.62 -13.78 -5.14
C LEU A 13 -15.21 -14.36 -4.97
N ALA A 14 -15.01 -15.61 -5.38
CA ALA A 14 -13.70 -16.27 -5.31
C ALA A 14 -12.64 -15.51 -6.13
N PHE A 15 -12.99 -15.00 -7.32
CA PHE A 15 -12.09 -14.16 -8.11
C PHE A 15 -11.71 -12.87 -7.37
N ALA A 16 -12.70 -12.16 -6.80
CA ALA A 16 -12.46 -10.93 -6.05
C ALA A 16 -11.54 -11.16 -4.82
N GLU A 17 -11.83 -12.19 -4.03
CA GLU A 17 -11.04 -12.57 -2.84
C GLU A 17 -9.62 -13.04 -3.22
N SER A 18 -9.47 -13.74 -4.35
CA SER A 18 -8.15 -14.16 -4.83
C SER A 18 -7.25 -12.97 -5.17
N ARG A 19 -7.84 -11.80 -5.49
CA ARG A 19 -7.12 -10.59 -5.92
C ARG A 19 -6.86 -9.61 -4.77
N ILE A 20 -7.86 -9.37 -3.90
CA ILE A 20 -7.77 -8.40 -2.80
C ILE A 20 -7.35 -9.12 -1.52
N ARG A 21 -6.04 -9.22 -1.31
CA ARG A 21 -5.44 -10.03 -0.23
C ARG A 21 -4.82 -9.13 0.82
N LYS A 22 -5.30 -9.23 2.07
CA LYS A 22 -4.82 -8.41 3.19
C LYS A 22 -3.34 -8.62 3.48
N GLU A 23 -2.88 -9.85 3.30
CA GLU A 23 -1.50 -10.28 3.52
C GLU A 23 -0.54 -9.54 2.60
N THR A 24 -0.85 -9.50 1.30
CA THR A 24 0.04 -8.86 0.32
C THR A 24 -0.02 -7.33 0.40
N ILE A 25 -1.18 -6.76 0.76
CA ILE A 25 -1.29 -5.30 1.00
C ILE A 25 -0.48 -4.89 2.24
N ALA A 26 -0.52 -5.69 3.32
CA ALA A 26 0.30 -5.41 4.50
C ALA A 26 1.81 -5.60 4.22
N ALA A 27 2.17 -6.56 3.37
CA ALA A 27 3.55 -6.76 2.95
C ALA A 27 4.09 -5.60 2.12
N GLU A 28 3.27 -4.98 1.25
CA GLU A 28 3.64 -3.83 0.42
C GLU A 28 4.19 -2.66 1.25
N ASP A 29 3.53 -2.31 2.36
CA ASP A 29 4.00 -1.24 3.26
C ASP A 29 5.41 -1.54 3.81
N ILE A 30 5.65 -2.78 4.25
CA ILE A 30 6.95 -3.20 4.77
C ILE A 30 8.01 -3.19 3.66
N LEU A 31 7.66 -3.62 2.45
CA LEU A 31 8.58 -3.64 1.31
C LEU A 31 8.98 -2.22 0.87
N HIS A 32 8.06 -1.26 0.94
CA HIS A 32 8.41 0.16 0.76
C HIS A 32 9.35 0.66 1.85
N ASP A 33 9.07 0.35 3.12
CA ASP A 33 9.88 0.77 4.27
C ASP A 33 11.30 0.16 4.26
N LEU A 34 11.44 -1.04 3.68
CA LEU A 34 12.74 -1.68 3.43
C LEU A 34 13.45 -1.14 2.16
N GLY A 35 12.78 -0.33 1.34
CA GLY A 35 13.29 0.15 0.05
C GLY A 35 13.26 -0.89 -1.07
N ALA A 36 12.62 -2.05 -0.87
CA ALA A 36 12.47 -3.10 -1.89
C ALA A 36 11.48 -2.71 -2.99
N LEU A 37 10.53 -1.81 -2.70
CA LEU A 37 9.70 -1.14 -3.69
C LEU A 37 10.10 0.33 -3.79
N SER A 38 10.58 0.74 -4.96
CA SER A 38 11.31 2.01 -5.12
C SER A 38 10.48 3.16 -5.70
N MET A 39 9.19 2.95 -6.00
CA MET A 39 8.33 3.96 -6.62
C MET A 39 6.90 3.88 -6.09
N MET A 40 6.30 5.05 -5.85
CA MET A 40 4.87 5.21 -5.64
C MET A 40 4.27 5.82 -6.93
N SER A 41 3.10 5.35 -7.35
CA SER A 41 2.40 5.90 -8.52
C SER A 41 0.91 6.07 -8.25
N SER A 42 0.20 6.78 -9.13
CA SER A 42 -1.19 7.18 -8.88
C SER A 42 -2.23 6.17 -9.35
N ASP A 43 -1.95 5.41 -10.42
CA ASP A 43 -2.96 4.70 -11.20
C ASP A 43 -4.21 5.58 -11.48
N SER A 44 -3.98 6.77 -12.02
CA SER A 44 -4.95 7.87 -12.06
C SER A 44 -6.26 7.47 -12.74
N GLN A 45 -7.36 7.54 -11.98
CA GLN A 45 -8.72 7.20 -12.42
C GLN A 45 -8.94 5.74 -12.81
N ALA A 46 -7.95 4.87 -12.62
CA ALA A 46 -7.98 3.47 -13.04
C ALA A 46 -7.67 2.48 -11.90
N MET A 47 -7.87 2.94 -10.65
CA MET A 47 -7.84 2.25 -9.33
C MET A 47 -7.13 3.10 -8.27
N GLY A 48 -6.53 4.23 -8.64
CA GLY A 48 -5.94 5.17 -7.70
C GLY A 48 -6.24 6.64 -7.98
N ARG A 49 -5.54 7.52 -7.26
CA ARG A 49 -5.89 8.93 -7.09
C ARG A 49 -4.70 9.83 -7.44
N LEU A 50 -4.85 10.61 -8.53
CA LEU A 50 -3.79 11.46 -9.07
C LEU A 50 -3.21 12.43 -8.03
N GLY A 51 -4.08 13.11 -7.27
CA GLY A 51 -3.68 14.12 -6.28
C GLY A 51 -3.12 13.55 -4.97
N GLU A 52 -3.01 12.22 -4.83
CA GLU A 52 -2.66 11.60 -3.55
C GLU A 52 -1.30 10.89 -3.53
N VAL A 53 -0.51 10.91 -4.61
CA VAL A 53 0.78 10.19 -4.65
C VAL A 53 1.68 10.64 -3.50
N ILE A 54 1.90 11.95 -3.35
CA ILE A 54 2.81 12.49 -2.33
C ILE A 54 2.27 12.24 -0.91
N ILE A 55 0.99 12.52 -0.65
CA ILE A 55 0.42 12.35 0.69
C ILE A 55 0.39 10.88 1.11
N ARG A 56 0.14 9.94 0.19
CA ARG A 56 0.15 8.50 0.49
C ARG A 56 1.55 8.00 0.81
N THR A 57 2.57 8.47 0.11
CA THR A 57 3.98 8.16 0.46
C THR A 57 4.29 8.53 1.91
N TRP A 58 3.91 9.74 2.34
CA TRP A 58 4.16 10.19 3.71
C TRP A 58 3.28 9.47 4.74
N GLN A 59 2.04 9.12 4.40
CA GLN A 59 1.18 8.31 5.28
C GLN A 59 1.73 6.89 5.50
N THR A 60 2.29 6.26 4.46
CA THR A 60 2.97 4.97 4.60
C THR A 60 4.19 5.09 5.50
N ALA A 61 5.03 6.12 5.31
CA ALA A 61 6.18 6.37 6.18
C ALA A 61 5.78 6.61 7.65
N ASP A 62 4.76 7.44 7.91
CA ASP A 62 4.23 7.69 9.27
C ASP A 62 3.71 6.39 9.92
N LYS A 63 2.94 5.59 9.17
CA LYS A 63 2.44 4.29 9.64
C LYS A 63 3.59 3.36 10.00
N MET A 64 4.61 3.27 9.15
CA MET A 64 5.76 2.39 9.38
C MET A 64 6.61 2.85 10.57
N LYS A 65 6.84 4.15 10.73
CA LYS A 65 7.49 4.69 11.94
C LYS A 65 6.73 4.33 13.21
N LYS A 66 5.39 4.43 13.22
CA LYS A 66 4.55 4.06 14.36
C LYS A 66 4.56 2.57 14.69
N GLN A 67 4.67 1.70 13.67
CA GLN A 67 4.59 0.25 13.86
C GLN A 67 5.96 -0.44 14.01
N ARG A 68 7.01 0.09 13.40
CA ARG A 68 8.35 -0.52 13.29
C ARG A 68 9.45 0.31 13.95
N GLY A 69 9.17 1.56 14.31
CA GLY A 69 10.17 2.50 14.85
C GLY A 69 11.01 3.16 13.75
N ALA A 70 12.09 3.83 14.17
CA ALA A 70 13.05 4.45 13.26
C ALA A 70 13.84 3.39 12.49
N LEU A 71 14.23 3.71 11.24
CA LEU A 71 15.04 2.80 10.44
C LEU A 71 16.45 2.69 11.03
N PRO A 72 17.16 1.56 10.83
CA PRO A 72 18.56 1.44 11.25
C PRO A 72 19.47 2.56 10.72
N GLN A 73 19.16 3.08 9.53
CA GLN A 73 19.89 4.15 8.84
C GLN A 73 19.59 5.55 9.39
N ASP A 74 18.60 5.69 10.26
CA ASP A 74 18.26 6.94 10.96
C ASP A 74 19.05 7.09 12.28
N LYS A 75 19.73 6.03 12.75
CA LYS A 75 20.51 6.07 13.99
C LYS A 75 21.57 7.18 13.95
N GLY A 76 21.56 8.02 14.98
CA GLY A 76 22.52 9.13 15.14
C GLY A 76 22.29 10.29 14.17
N LYS A 77 21.17 10.30 13.46
CA LYS A 77 20.71 11.44 12.68
C LYS A 77 19.60 12.11 13.48
N ASP A 78 19.94 13.16 14.21
CA ASP A 78 19.01 13.98 15.00
C ASP A 78 18.14 14.86 14.07
N ASN A 79 17.38 14.23 13.16
CA ASN A 79 16.51 14.89 12.19
C ASN A 79 15.03 14.55 12.42
N ASP A 80 14.70 14.10 13.63
CA ASP A 80 13.33 13.87 14.11
C ASP A 80 12.76 15.10 14.81
#